data_AF-A0AA47NP29-F1
#
_entry.id   AF-A0AA47NP29-F1
#
_cell.length_a   1.000
_cell.length_b   1.000
_cell.length_c   1.000
_cell.angle_alpha   90.00
_cell.angle_beta   90.00
_cell.angle_gamma   90.00
#
_symmetry.space_group_name_H-M   'P 1'
#
loop_
_entity.id
_entity.type
_entity.pdbx_description
1 polymer ?
#
loop_
_entity_poly.entity_id
_entity_poly.type
_entity_poly.pdbx_seq_one_letter_code
_entity_poly.pdbx_strand_id
1 'polypeptide(L)'
;MEKRELSRKAKLLIYQPIYVPALTYGHEVWVVTERTRSRVQAAEMSFLRRVAGLSLRDRVRSSVIREELGVDPLLLRVERSQMRWLGHLVRMPPGRLPGEVFRARPTGRRPRGRPRTHWRDYVSRLAWERLGIPQEELDEVAGEREVWASLLRLLPPRPDPG
;
A
#
# COMPACT_ATOMS: atom_id res chain seq x y z
N MET A 1 -31.09 22.42 18.56
CA MET A 1 -31.13 21.27 17.62
C MET A 1 -29.84 20.49 17.81
N GLU A 2 -29.88 19.49 18.69
CA GLU A 2 -28.71 18.66 19.03
C GLU A 2 -28.32 17.85 17.79
N LYS A 3 -27.12 18.08 17.25
CA LYS A 3 -26.59 17.25 16.18
C LYS A 3 -26.36 15.86 16.78
N ARG A 4 -27.16 14.87 16.39
CA ARG A 4 -26.86 13.46 16.66
C ARG A 4 -25.54 13.12 15.98
N GLU A 5 -24.44 13.23 16.72
CA GLU A 5 -23.15 12.82 16.22
C GLU A 5 -23.15 11.30 16.03
N LEU A 6 -22.78 10.86 14.83
CA LEU A 6 -22.55 9.44 14.56
C LEU A 6 -21.50 8.89 15.53
N SER A 7 -21.76 7.70 16.09
CA SER A 7 -20.81 7.03 16.97
C SER A 7 -19.49 6.75 16.25
N ARG A 8 -18.38 6.72 17.00
CA ARG A 8 -17.04 6.37 16.46
C ARG A 8 -17.09 5.06 15.67
N LYS A 9 -17.81 4.06 16.20
CA LYS A 9 -18.04 2.76 15.56
C LYS A 9 -18.71 2.90 14.19
N ALA A 10 -19.77 3.71 14.07
CA ALA A 10 -20.44 3.94 12.79
C ALA A 10 -19.52 4.64 11.77
N LYS A 11 -18.73 5.62 12.20
CA LYS A 11 -17.75 6.29 11.32
C LYS A 11 -16.66 5.33 10.81
N LEU A 12 -16.20 4.40 11.65
CA LEU A 12 -15.25 3.36 11.24
C LEU A 12 -15.87 2.32 10.30
N LEU A 13 -17.16 2.01 10.46
CA LEU A 13 -17.89 1.15 9.52
C LEU A 13 -18.03 1.78 8.12
N ILE A 14 -17.95 3.10 8.00
CA ILE A 14 -17.91 3.81 6.72
C ILE A 14 -16.49 3.83 6.14
N TYR A 15 -15.47 3.91 7.00
CA TYR A 15 -14.06 4.00 6.59
C TYR A 15 -13.63 2.83 5.70
N GLN A 16 -13.90 1.59 6.11
CA GLN A 16 -13.45 0.40 5.40
C GLN A 16 -14.09 0.20 4.01
N PRO A 17 -15.42 0.29 3.84
CA PRO A 17 -16.07 0.04 2.54
C PRO A 17 -16.07 1.26 1.60
N ILE A 18 -15.99 2.49 2.11
CA ILE A 18 -16.10 3.70 1.27
C ILE A 18 -14.75 4.39 1.13
N TYR A 19 -14.16 4.78 2.26
CA TYR A 19 -12.97 5.63 2.27
C TYR A 19 -11.73 4.92 1.71
N VAL A 20 -11.48 3.70 2.17
CA VAL A 20 -10.30 2.92 1.76
C VAL A 20 -10.32 2.59 0.27
N PRO A 21 -11.40 2.03 -0.33
CA PRO A 21 -11.43 1.74 -1.76
C PRO A 21 -11.32 2.98 -2.63
N ALA A 22 -11.94 4.11 -2.22
CA ALA A 22 -11.85 5.36 -2.94
C ALA A 22 -10.40 5.90 -2.99
N LEU A 23 -9.67 5.84 -1.88
CA LEU A 23 -8.28 6.31 -1.83
C LEU A 23 -7.29 5.35 -2.48
N THR A 24 -7.59 4.06 -2.49
CA THR A 24 -6.65 3.02 -2.95
C THR A 24 -7.01 2.48 -4.34
N TYR A 25 -7.86 3.14 -5.11
CA TYR A 25 -8.20 2.64 -6.42
C TYR A 25 -6.95 2.49 -7.32
N GLY A 26 -6.73 1.28 -7.85
CA GLY A 26 -5.60 0.97 -8.74
C GLY A 26 -4.20 0.97 -8.07
N HIS A 27 -4.12 0.99 -6.75
CA HIS A 27 -2.85 1.11 -6.02
C HIS A 27 -1.83 -0.02 -6.28
N GLU A 28 -2.31 -1.18 -6.71
CA GLU A 28 -1.50 -2.37 -7.03
C GLU A 28 -0.42 -2.09 -8.08
N VAL A 29 -0.67 -1.13 -8.99
CA VAL A 29 0.25 -0.75 -10.06
C VAL A 29 0.91 0.62 -9.87
N TRP A 30 0.70 1.26 -8.71
CA TRP A 30 1.30 2.56 -8.42
C TRP A 30 2.81 2.44 -8.19
N VAL A 31 3.56 3.43 -8.66
CA VAL A 31 4.89 3.72 -8.13
C VAL A 31 4.72 4.71 -6.97
N VAL A 32 4.80 4.23 -5.73
CA VAL A 32 4.59 5.08 -4.55
C VAL A 32 5.85 5.88 -4.27
N THR A 33 5.84 7.14 -4.71
CA THR A 33 6.86 8.13 -4.33
C THR A 33 6.64 8.63 -2.91
N GLU A 34 7.64 9.31 -2.32
CA GLU A 34 7.49 9.91 -1.00
C GLU A 34 6.34 10.93 -0.97
N ARG A 35 6.17 11.72 -2.04
CA ARG A 35 5.02 12.63 -2.18
C ARG A 35 3.67 11.88 -2.15
N THR A 36 3.59 10.73 -2.82
CA THR A 36 2.38 9.88 -2.79
C THR A 36 2.15 9.35 -1.37
N ARG A 37 3.21 8.87 -0.73
CA ARG A 37 3.21 8.36 0.65
C ARG A 37 2.66 9.40 1.63
N SER A 38 3.20 10.62 1.61
CA SER A 38 2.76 11.70 2.48
C SER A 38 1.30 12.09 2.23
N ARG A 39 0.84 12.11 0.96
CA ARG A 39 -0.56 12.43 0.64
C ARG A 39 -1.53 11.36 1.13
N VAL A 40 -1.19 10.08 0.99
CA VAL A 40 -2.02 8.97 1.49
C VAL A 40 -2.10 9.00 3.01
N GLN A 41 -0.98 9.23 3.70
CA GLN A 41 -0.96 9.37 5.16
C GLN A 41 -1.76 10.59 5.63
N ALA A 42 -1.58 11.75 4.99
CA ALA A 42 -2.31 12.96 5.35
C ALA A 42 -3.82 12.77 5.16
N ALA A 43 -4.24 12.16 4.05
CA ALA A 43 -5.64 11.83 3.81
C ALA A 43 -6.17 10.89 4.90
N GLU A 44 -5.56 9.73 5.11
CA GLU A 44 -5.93 8.78 6.18
C GLU A 44 -6.06 9.48 7.53
N MET A 45 -5.02 10.18 7.97
CA MET A 45 -4.99 10.81 9.29
C MET A 45 -5.99 11.96 9.42
N SER A 46 -6.33 12.66 8.35
CA SER A 46 -7.39 13.68 8.36
C SER A 46 -8.75 13.08 8.70
N PHE A 47 -9.04 11.87 8.23
CA PHE A 47 -10.26 11.16 8.55
C PHE A 47 -10.22 10.60 9.97
N LEU A 48 -9.15 9.87 10.32
CA LEU A 48 -9.01 9.20 11.62
C LEU A 48 -9.02 10.21 12.79
N ARG A 49 -8.38 11.38 12.64
CA ARG A 49 -8.43 12.45 13.65
C ARG A 49 -9.86 12.95 13.89
N ARG A 50 -10.65 13.15 12.84
CA ARG A 50 -12.07 13.55 12.96
C ARG A 50 -12.92 12.47 13.62
N VAL A 51 -12.60 11.19 13.41
CA VAL A 51 -13.28 10.09 14.11
C VAL A 51 -12.93 10.08 15.58
N ALA A 52 -11.66 10.27 15.93
CA ALA A 52 -11.19 10.34 17.31
C ALA A 52 -11.63 11.63 18.03
N GLY A 53 -12.05 12.66 17.30
CA GLY A 53 -12.35 13.98 17.88
C GLY A 53 -11.09 14.79 18.21
N LEU A 54 -9.98 14.46 17.55
CA LEU A 54 -8.68 15.10 17.75
C LEU A 54 -8.40 16.11 16.64
N SER A 55 -7.66 17.15 17.00
CA SER A 55 -7.09 18.14 16.11
C SER A 55 -5.59 17.89 15.91
N LEU A 56 -4.95 18.75 15.11
CA LEU A 56 -3.48 18.77 14.99
C LEU A 56 -2.82 19.45 16.21
N ARG A 57 -3.56 20.26 16.98
CA ARG A 57 -3.04 20.96 18.16
C ARG A 57 -2.79 20.03 19.35
N ASP A 58 -3.50 18.90 19.39
CA ASP A 58 -3.36 17.91 20.45
C ASP A 58 -2.04 17.13 20.37
N ARG A 59 -1.27 17.30 19.27
CA ARG A 59 0.05 16.68 19.06
C ARG A 59 0.12 15.16 19.28
N VAL A 60 -1.03 14.47 19.28
CA VAL A 60 -1.10 13.01 19.39
C VAL A 60 -0.48 12.37 18.15
N ARG A 61 0.42 11.41 18.37
CA ARG A 61 1.10 10.63 17.32
C ARG A 61 0.10 9.84 16.49
N SER A 62 0.37 9.71 15.20
CA SER A 62 -0.51 9.00 14.26
C SER A 62 -0.65 7.51 14.60
N SER A 63 0.43 6.85 15.02
CA SER A 63 0.42 5.47 15.56
C SER A 63 -0.58 5.29 16.70
N VAL A 64 -0.59 6.20 17.68
CA VAL A 64 -1.49 6.12 18.85
C VAL A 64 -2.96 6.20 18.41
N ILE A 65 -3.29 7.09 17.47
CA ILE A 65 -4.65 7.23 16.94
C ILE A 65 -5.08 5.96 16.20
N ARG A 66 -4.19 5.37 15.40
CA ARG A 66 -4.45 4.12 14.67
C ARG A 66 -4.69 2.96 15.63
N GLU A 67 -3.89 2.87 16.68
CA GLU A 67 -4.01 1.86 17.74
C GLU A 67 -5.34 2.01 18.50
N GLU A 68 -5.69 3.21 18.94
CA GLU A 68 -6.98 3.49 19.63
C GLU A 68 -8.18 3.10 18.75
N LEU A 69 -8.10 3.35 17.45
CA LEU A 69 -9.17 3.05 16.49
C LEU A 69 -9.13 1.61 15.95
N GLY A 70 -8.08 0.83 16.25
CA GLY A 70 -7.89 -0.52 15.72
C GLY A 70 -7.75 -0.56 14.20
N VAL A 71 -7.07 0.42 13.59
CA VAL A 71 -6.93 0.56 12.14
C VAL A 71 -5.47 0.40 11.71
N ASP A 72 -5.20 -0.57 10.84
CA ASP A 72 -3.91 -0.70 10.17
C ASP A 72 -3.60 0.50 9.27
N PRO A 73 -2.33 0.95 9.17
CA PRO A 73 -1.95 2.01 8.24
C PRO A 73 -2.33 1.68 6.80
N LEU A 74 -2.95 2.63 6.10
CA LEU A 74 -3.41 2.44 4.73
C LEU A 74 -2.27 2.09 3.77
N LEU A 75 -1.07 2.62 4.01
CA LEU A 75 0.12 2.26 3.24
C LEU A 75 0.53 0.81 3.41
N LEU A 76 0.32 0.20 4.58
CA LEU A 76 0.58 -1.23 4.77
C LEU A 76 -0.32 -2.07 3.87
N ARG A 77 -1.61 -1.70 3.76
CA ARG A 77 -2.54 -2.31 2.82
C ARG A 77 -2.07 -2.14 1.39
N VAL A 78 -1.59 -0.95 1.02
CA VAL A 78 -1.09 -0.68 -0.33
C VAL A 78 0.10 -1.57 -0.68
N GLU A 79 1.12 -1.62 0.19
CA GLU A 79 2.32 -2.43 -0.01
C GLU A 79 1.98 -3.93 -0.10
N ARG A 80 1.10 -4.44 0.78
CA ARG A 80 0.64 -5.84 0.74
C ARG A 80 -0.03 -6.18 -0.58
N SER A 81 -0.89 -5.31 -1.10
CA SER A 81 -1.58 -5.59 -2.37
C SER A 81 -0.65 -5.50 -3.58
N GLN A 82 0.30 -4.57 -3.59
CA GLN A 82 1.31 -4.48 -4.65
C GLN A 82 2.16 -5.75 -4.74
N MET A 83 2.60 -6.25 -3.58
CA MET A 83 3.34 -7.51 -3.51
C MET A 83 2.45 -8.73 -3.80
N ARG A 84 1.17 -8.71 -3.40
CA ARG A 84 0.20 -9.74 -3.80
C ARG A 84 0.05 -9.79 -5.33
N TRP A 85 -0.08 -8.62 -5.97
CA TRP A 85 -0.16 -8.49 -7.42
C TRP A 85 1.10 -8.97 -8.12
N LEU A 86 2.30 -8.66 -7.60
CA LEU A 86 3.56 -9.22 -8.07
C LEU A 86 3.52 -10.75 -8.09
N GLY A 87 3.15 -11.39 -6.98
CA GLY A 87 3.02 -12.84 -6.93
C GLY A 87 2.01 -13.39 -7.97
N HIS A 88 0.91 -12.67 -8.22
CA HIS A 88 -0.02 -13.04 -9.29
C HIS A 88 0.59 -12.94 -10.69
N LEU A 89 1.39 -11.91 -10.97
CA LEU A 89 2.07 -11.74 -12.25
C LEU A 89 3.13 -12.82 -12.49
N VAL A 90 3.93 -13.14 -11.46
CA VAL A 90 4.96 -14.17 -11.51
C VAL A 90 4.36 -15.53 -11.84
N ARG A 91 3.29 -15.92 -11.14
CA ARG A 91 2.58 -17.20 -11.32
C ARG A 91 1.63 -17.22 -12.52
N MET A 92 1.55 -16.14 -13.31
CA MET A 92 0.59 -16.04 -14.41
C MET A 92 1.02 -16.94 -15.58
N PRO A 93 0.13 -17.78 -16.14
CA PRO A 93 0.48 -18.58 -17.32
C PRO A 93 0.80 -17.68 -18.53
N PRO A 94 1.59 -18.18 -19.50
CA PRO A 94 1.81 -17.47 -20.77
C PRO A 94 0.49 -17.25 -21.53
N GLY A 95 0.44 -16.27 -22.43
CA GLY A 95 -0.77 -15.90 -23.18
C GLY A 95 -1.66 -14.86 -22.50
N ARG A 96 -1.33 -14.43 -21.27
CA ARG A 96 -2.04 -13.34 -20.58
C ARG A 96 -1.24 -12.04 -20.66
N LEU A 97 -1.84 -11.02 -21.29
CA LEU A 97 -1.23 -9.71 -21.51
C LEU A 97 -0.54 -9.09 -20.28
N PRO A 98 -1.13 -9.07 -19.06
CA PRO A 98 -0.44 -8.47 -17.91
C PRO A 98 0.88 -9.17 -17.56
N GLY A 99 0.90 -10.49 -17.61
CA GLY A 99 2.12 -11.29 -17.36
C GLY A 99 3.15 -11.10 -18.46
N GLU A 100 2.72 -11.02 -19.72
CA GLU A 100 3.61 -10.75 -20.85
C GLU A 100 4.23 -9.35 -20.78
N VAL A 101 3.43 -8.32 -20.49
CA VAL A 101 3.91 -6.94 -20.30
C VAL A 101 4.85 -6.85 -19.10
N PHE A 102 4.60 -7.59 -18.02
CA PHE A 102 5.48 -7.64 -16.87
C PHE A 102 6.85 -8.25 -17.19
N ARG A 103 6.87 -9.32 -18.01
CA ARG A 103 8.11 -9.99 -18.45
C ARG A 103 8.83 -9.24 -19.56
N ALA A 104 8.12 -8.42 -20.33
CA ALA A 104 8.68 -7.66 -21.43
C ALA A 104 9.78 -6.70 -20.94
N ARG A 105 10.95 -6.77 -21.60
CA ARG A 105 12.07 -5.85 -21.38
C ARG A 105 12.28 -5.01 -22.65
N PRO A 106 11.50 -3.94 -22.86
CA PRO A 106 11.66 -3.11 -24.04
C PRO A 106 13.03 -2.46 -24.05
N THR A 107 13.75 -2.60 -25.15
CA THR A 107 15.05 -1.96 -25.38
C THR A 107 14.86 -0.53 -25.90
N GLY A 108 15.80 0.36 -25.59
CA GLY A 108 15.81 1.74 -26.10
C GLY A 108 15.80 2.83 -25.02
N ARG A 109 15.92 4.09 -25.48
CA ARG A 109 15.90 5.26 -24.59
C ARG A 109 14.48 5.68 -24.28
N ARG A 110 14.20 5.94 -23.00
CA ARG A 110 12.90 6.45 -22.54
C ARG A 110 12.71 7.90 -23.00
N PRO A 111 11.55 8.26 -23.56
CA PRO A 111 11.24 9.65 -23.92
C PRO A 111 11.29 10.59 -22.70
N ARG A 112 11.63 11.86 -22.96
CA ARG A 112 11.53 12.92 -21.94
C ARG A 112 10.09 13.00 -21.42
N GLY A 113 9.95 13.17 -20.09
CA GLY A 113 8.65 13.29 -19.42
C GLY A 113 8.05 12.00 -18.86
N ARG A 114 8.55 10.81 -19.25
CA ARG A 114 8.08 9.53 -18.66
C ARG A 114 8.67 9.33 -17.25
N PRO A 115 7.91 8.79 -16.26
CA PRO A 115 8.43 8.51 -14.93
C PRO A 115 9.69 7.64 -14.96
N ARG A 116 10.74 8.05 -14.24
CA ARG A 116 12.07 7.41 -14.27
C ARG A 116 12.08 5.98 -13.71
N THR A 117 11.14 5.64 -12.84
CA THR A 117 11.08 4.34 -12.14
C THR A 117 10.03 3.46 -12.80
N HIS A 118 10.37 2.23 -13.19
CA HIS A 118 9.36 1.25 -13.58
C HIS A 118 8.66 0.67 -12.34
N TRP A 119 7.43 0.18 -12.51
CA TRP A 119 6.73 -0.53 -11.44
C TRP A 119 7.49 -1.78 -10.97
N ARG A 120 8.12 -2.54 -11.90
CA ARG A 120 8.96 -3.70 -11.55
C ARG A 120 10.13 -3.31 -10.64
N ASP A 121 10.90 -2.29 -11.01
CA ASP A 121 12.02 -1.80 -10.19
C ASP A 121 11.55 -1.34 -8.80
N TYR A 122 10.39 -0.68 -8.76
CA TYR A 122 9.79 -0.21 -7.52
C TYR A 122 9.38 -1.37 -6.60
N VAL A 123 8.64 -2.36 -7.13
CA VAL A 123 8.14 -3.48 -6.32
C VAL A 123 9.27 -4.43 -5.90
N SER A 124 10.32 -4.58 -6.72
CA SER A 124 11.53 -5.31 -6.34
C SER A 124 12.26 -4.61 -5.19
N ARG A 125 12.42 -3.29 -5.25
CA ARG A 125 12.97 -2.52 -4.12
C ARG A 125 12.09 -2.63 -2.88
N LEU A 126 10.77 -2.58 -3.05
CA LEU A 126 9.83 -2.74 -1.94
C LEU A 126 9.99 -4.12 -1.28
N ALA A 127 10.08 -5.20 -2.07
CA ALA A 127 10.29 -6.55 -1.55
C ALA A 127 11.62 -6.67 -0.81
N TRP A 128 12.70 -6.08 -1.33
CA TRP A 128 13.98 -5.99 -0.63
C TRP A 128 13.85 -5.24 0.70
N GLU A 129 13.31 -4.02 0.70
CA GLU A 129 13.17 -3.19 1.91
C GLU A 129 12.28 -3.82 2.99
N ARG A 130 11.29 -4.63 2.58
CA ARG A 130 10.23 -5.11 3.47
C ARG A 130 10.38 -6.55 3.88
N LEU A 131 10.95 -7.38 3.01
CA LEU A 131 11.08 -8.83 3.19
C LEU A 131 12.54 -9.29 3.14
N GLY A 132 13.49 -8.43 2.76
CA GLY A 132 14.89 -8.80 2.62
C GLY A 132 15.19 -9.71 1.43
N ILE A 133 14.26 -9.80 0.47
CA ILE A 133 14.38 -10.73 -0.68
C ILE A 133 15.16 -10.03 -1.81
N PRO A 134 16.32 -10.56 -2.23
CA PRO A 134 17.07 -10.03 -3.38
C PRO A 134 16.25 -10.09 -4.67
N GLN A 135 16.59 -9.25 -5.64
CA GLN A 135 15.86 -9.18 -6.90
C GLN A 135 15.95 -10.48 -7.71
N GLU A 136 17.06 -11.21 -7.56
CA GLU A 136 17.38 -12.45 -8.23
C GLU A 136 16.48 -13.61 -7.77
N GLU A 137 16.16 -13.63 -6.47
CA GLU A 137 15.33 -14.66 -5.82
C GLU A 137 13.84 -14.31 -5.82
N LEU A 138 13.49 -13.06 -6.15
CA LEU A 138 12.14 -12.55 -6.00
C LEU A 138 11.09 -13.34 -6.79
N ASP A 139 11.38 -13.70 -8.04
CA ASP A 139 10.44 -14.42 -8.90
C ASP A 139 10.27 -15.89 -8.41
N GLU A 140 11.30 -16.48 -7.79
CA GLU A 140 11.24 -17.82 -7.19
C GLU A 140 10.38 -17.81 -5.93
N VAL A 141 10.70 -16.95 -4.96
CA VAL A 141 9.97 -16.85 -3.69
C VAL A 141 8.53 -16.41 -3.91
N ALA A 142 8.29 -15.47 -4.83
CA ALA A 142 6.93 -15.06 -5.20
C ALA A 142 6.19 -16.15 -6.01
N GLY A 143 6.91 -17.09 -6.62
CA GLY A 143 6.33 -18.27 -7.27
C GLY A 143 5.71 -19.24 -6.27
N GLU A 144 6.31 -19.38 -5.08
CA GLU A 144 5.79 -20.20 -3.99
C GLU A 144 4.61 -19.53 -3.27
N ARG A 145 3.39 -19.97 -3.61
CA ARG A 145 2.15 -19.33 -3.15
C ARG A 145 2.04 -19.26 -1.62
N GLU A 146 2.34 -20.34 -0.92
CA GLU A 146 2.16 -20.44 0.53
C GLU A 146 3.21 -19.63 1.29
N VAL A 147 4.47 -19.68 0.83
CA VAL A 147 5.57 -18.87 1.38
C VAL A 147 5.25 -17.38 1.17
N TRP A 148 4.89 -17.00 -0.06
CA TRP A 148 4.55 -15.62 -0.38
C TRP A 148 3.35 -15.11 0.42
N ALA A 149 2.27 -15.90 0.53
CA ALA A 149 1.09 -15.52 1.30
C ALA A 149 1.43 -15.34 2.79
N SER A 150 2.28 -16.20 3.36
CA SER A 150 2.72 -16.13 4.74
C SER A 150 3.55 -14.87 5.01
N LEU A 151 4.52 -14.56 4.14
CA LEU A 151 5.32 -13.34 4.23
C LEU A 151 4.46 -12.06 4.23
N LEU A 152 3.46 -12.00 3.33
CA LEU A 152 2.57 -10.84 3.24
C LEU A 152 1.61 -10.72 4.44
N ARG A 153 1.17 -11.85 5.00
CA ARG A 153 0.33 -11.88 6.21
C ARG A 153 1.10 -11.36 7.42
N LEU A 154 2.37 -11.72 7.54
CA LEU A 154 3.23 -11.35 8.67
C LEU A 154 3.91 -9.99 8.51
N LEU A 155 3.72 -9.30 7.38
CA LEU A 155 4.34 -8.01 7.13
C LEU A 155 3.89 -6.95 8.16
N PRO A 156 4.81 -6.39 8.98
CA PRO A 156 4.46 -5.40 9.99
C PRO A 156 4.30 -3.99 9.38
N PRO A 157 3.56 -3.06 10.02
CA PRO A 157 3.55 -1.66 9.61
C PRO A 157 4.96 -1.05 9.64
N ARG A 158 5.23 -0.08 8.77
CA ARG A 158 6.48 0.70 8.86
C ARG A 158 6.46 1.54 10.15
N PRO A 159 7.61 1.74 10.82
CA PRO A 159 7.69 2.68 11.94
C PRO A 159 7.34 4.09 11.46
N ASP A 160 6.64 4.87 12.29
CA ASP A 160 6.41 6.28 12.01
C ASP A 160 7.78 7.00 11.97
N PRO A 161 8.01 7.92 11.01
CA PRO A 161 9.15 8.82 11.11
C PRO A 161 8.94 9.66 12.38
N GLY A 162 9.88 9.53 13.32
CA GLY A 162 9.87 10.24 14.60
C GLY A 162 9.89 11.75 14.47
#